data_AF-A0A1G7S8M2-F1
#
_entry.id   AF-A0A1G7S8M2-F1
#
_cell.length_a   1.000
_cell.length_b   1.000
_cell.length_c   1.000
_cell.angle_alpha   90.00
_cell.angle_beta   90.00
_cell.angle_gamma   90.00
#
_symmetry.space_group_name_H-M   'P 1'
#
loop_
_entity.id
_entity.type
_entity.pdbx_description
1 polymer ?
#
loop_
_entity_poly.entity_id
_entity_poly.type
_entity_poly.pdbx_seq_one_letter_code
_entity_poly.pdbx_strand_id
1 'polypeptide(L)'
;MKTCTSLVQTVLCCLLLTTTLQLAAQTFIHPGLLHTEADFARMRTKVNAGAQPWKGSWDVLIANGRSQLNWTARPVDTVRRGGDRQNYGQLMNDIAAAYQLALRWKITGDVAYANKSIEIMNAWSSTLQFVTGNADRFLAAGIYGYEFANAAEIMRTYSGWATADFERFKDMLLTKFYPLSDDFLNDHNDACITNYWANWDLCNMAFILSLGVLCDRRDLYNRAIDYFKNGAGNGAITHAVWYLHSSTLGQWQESGRDQGHCTLGIGLMGAFCEMAWNQGDDMYGYDNNRFMKGAEYVAKYNIGDSVPYVTYNWGTGQNCAASSQTVISASARGNIRPVWEMVYNHYANRMGLSVPAMAAFAAIHRPEGGGGNYGTASGGFDQLGFGTLTFTRDPLPAGGPANGTYKIFARHSGKAMDVANNGTANGTNVRQWTSNDCACQQWEVTNTGNGQYTIVGVGSGKNLDVNGVSTADGANIQIWQSTGANNQRFTFTATGGGYYRITPVHSGKAVDVNAGGMADGANIQQWTYNSGKNQQWQLVPVAAAAARMAMPVADVVEGLTVYPNPVVNSVTVMIPFSKGTADVTLSDVTGKVLYRAREASRKHVIDMSGVAPGTYFITISNGVEKVTRKVVR
;
A
#
# COMPACT_ATOMS: atom_id res chain seq x y z
N MET A 1 -82.12 15.86 8.16
CA MET A 1 -81.84 17.29 8.45
C MET A 1 -81.00 17.35 9.71
N LYS A 2 -79.84 18.05 9.67
CA LYS A 2 -79.17 18.86 10.73
C LYS A 2 -79.10 18.30 12.17
N THR A 3 -78.04 18.32 12.98
CA THR A 3 -76.70 18.96 13.03
C THR A 3 -76.04 18.56 14.37
N CYS A 4 -74.69 18.56 14.43
CA CYS A 4 -73.75 18.81 15.56
C CYS A 4 -74.03 18.16 16.96
N THR A 5 -73.07 17.52 17.65
CA THR A 5 -71.72 18.01 17.99
C THR A 5 -70.84 16.81 18.41
N SER A 6 -69.58 16.76 17.95
CA SER A 6 -68.60 15.71 18.27
C SER A 6 -67.50 16.24 19.20
N LEU A 7 -67.15 15.47 20.24
CA LEU A 7 -65.86 15.56 20.92
C LEU A 7 -64.92 14.53 20.28
N VAL A 8 -63.79 14.98 19.73
CA VAL A 8 -62.75 14.10 19.16
C VAL A 8 -61.49 14.25 20.00
N GLN A 9 -60.98 13.12 20.48
CA GLN A 9 -59.64 12.98 21.03
C GLN A 9 -58.83 12.21 19.99
N THR A 10 -57.77 12.81 19.43
CA THR A 10 -56.86 12.15 18.49
C THR A 10 -55.46 12.11 19.08
N VAL A 11 -54.96 10.89 19.32
CA VAL A 11 -53.55 10.61 19.58
C VAL A 11 -52.89 10.37 18.22
N LEU A 12 -51.89 11.19 17.87
CA LEU A 12 -51.09 11.05 16.66
C LEU A 12 -49.83 10.23 16.99
N CYS A 13 -49.71 9.05 16.37
CA CYS A 13 -48.54 8.18 16.46
C CYS A 13 -47.56 8.57 15.34
N CYS A 14 -46.40 9.14 15.68
CA CYS A 14 -45.34 9.42 14.71
C CYS A 14 -44.49 8.16 14.49
N LEU A 15 -44.52 7.62 13.26
CA LEU A 15 -43.55 6.64 12.77
C LEU A 15 -42.19 7.33 12.61
N LEU A 16 -41.21 6.95 13.42
CA LEU A 16 -39.79 7.26 13.21
C LEU A 16 -39.19 6.17 12.31
N LEU A 17 -38.90 6.52 11.05
CA LEU A 17 -37.99 5.74 10.20
C LEU A 17 -36.56 5.90 10.73
N THR A 18 -36.05 4.88 11.42
CA THR A 18 -34.63 4.79 11.75
C THR A 18 -33.88 4.20 10.55
N THR A 19 -33.20 5.03 9.77
CA THR A 19 -32.13 4.57 8.87
C THR A 19 -30.89 4.27 9.70
N THR A 20 -30.63 2.99 9.95
CA THR A 20 -29.34 2.53 10.49
C THR A 20 -28.27 2.67 9.42
N LEU A 21 -27.30 3.59 9.62
CA LEU A 21 -26.04 3.55 8.88
C LEU A 21 -25.26 2.32 9.33
N GLN A 22 -25.27 1.28 8.50
CA GLN A 22 -24.38 0.14 8.65
C GLN A 22 -22.99 0.58 8.20
N LEU A 23 -22.05 0.77 9.13
CA LEU A 23 -20.64 0.92 8.77
C LEU A 23 -20.16 -0.41 8.19
N ALA A 24 -20.00 -0.47 6.87
CA ALA A 24 -19.37 -1.60 6.21
C ALA A 24 -17.90 -1.66 6.65
N ALA A 25 -17.45 -2.82 7.15
CA ALA A 25 -16.03 -3.14 7.17
C ALA A 25 -15.48 -2.94 5.74
N GLN A 26 -14.28 -2.36 5.61
CA GLN A 26 -13.67 -2.17 4.29
C GLN A 26 -13.64 -3.52 3.56
N THR A 27 -14.45 -3.65 2.51
CA THR A 27 -14.44 -4.80 1.61
C THR A 27 -13.15 -4.81 0.83
N PHE A 28 -12.61 -6.01 0.60
CA PHE A 28 -11.43 -6.15 -0.23
C PHE A 28 -11.72 -5.69 -1.66
N ILE A 29 -10.72 -5.06 -2.26
CA ILE A 29 -10.74 -4.63 -3.67
C ILE A 29 -10.36 -5.83 -4.53
N HIS A 30 -11.12 -6.02 -5.60
CA HIS A 30 -11.00 -7.17 -6.46
C HIS A 30 -11.22 -6.86 -7.95
N PRO A 31 -10.36 -7.35 -8.87
CA PRO A 31 -9.05 -7.93 -8.56
C PRO A 31 -8.17 -6.89 -7.86
N GLY A 32 -7.45 -7.29 -6.81
CA GLY A 32 -6.68 -6.34 -5.99
C GLY A 32 -5.47 -6.94 -5.27
N LEU A 33 -4.95 -8.08 -5.73
CA LEU A 33 -3.60 -8.51 -5.36
C LEU A 33 -2.56 -7.72 -6.16
N LEU A 34 -1.66 -8.37 -6.93
CA LEU A 34 -0.62 -7.64 -7.65
C LEU A 34 -1.16 -6.74 -8.78
N HIS A 35 -2.36 -7.03 -9.29
CA HIS A 35 -2.95 -6.32 -10.41
C HIS A 35 -4.40 -5.93 -10.13
N THR A 36 -4.74 -4.69 -10.49
CA THR A 36 -6.11 -4.18 -10.52
C THR A 36 -6.68 -4.20 -11.94
N GLU A 37 -7.99 -3.98 -12.09
CA GLU A 37 -8.58 -3.83 -13.43
C GLU A 37 -8.00 -2.62 -14.19
N ALA A 38 -7.60 -1.56 -13.49
CA ALA A 38 -6.92 -0.42 -14.09
C ALA A 38 -5.52 -0.81 -14.65
N ASP A 39 -4.82 -1.74 -14.01
CA ASP A 39 -3.56 -2.27 -14.52
C ASP A 39 -3.78 -3.09 -15.80
N PHE A 40 -4.78 -3.97 -15.84
CA PHE A 40 -5.11 -4.72 -17.05
C PHE A 40 -5.54 -3.80 -18.21
N ALA A 41 -6.33 -2.76 -17.92
CA ALA A 41 -6.70 -1.75 -18.91
C ALA A 41 -5.47 -1.02 -19.47
N ARG A 42 -4.50 -0.65 -18.62
CA ARG A 42 -3.21 -0.07 -19.06
C ARG A 42 -2.46 -1.05 -19.96
N MET A 43 -2.27 -2.30 -19.53
CA MET A 43 -1.56 -3.32 -20.30
C MET A 43 -2.19 -3.49 -21.68
N ARG A 44 -3.52 -3.69 -21.74
CA ARG A 44 -4.28 -3.84 -22.99
C ARG A 44 -4.09 -2.64 -23.91
N THR A 45 -4.24 -1.44 -23.39
CA THR A 45 -4.08 -0.19 -24.16
C THR A 45 -2.68 -0.08 -24.74
N LYS A 46 -1.64 -0.29 -23.92
CA LYS A 46 -0.24 -0.14 -24.32
C LYS A 46 0.19 -1.22 -25.32
N VAL A 47 -0.23 -2.47 -25.11
CA VAL A 47 0.06 -3.58 -26.03
C VAL A 47 -0.64 -3.37 -27.38
N ASN A 48 -1.93 -3.01 -27.39
CA ASN A 48 -2.67 -2.76 -28.63
C ASN A 48 -2.10 -1.57 -29.43
N ALA A 49 -1.55 -0.57 -28.75
CA ALA A 49 -0.87 0.56 -29.38
C ALA A 49 0.57 0.24 -29.82
N GLY A 50 1.10 -0.96 -29.55
CA GLY A 50 2.51 -1.30 -29.81
C GLY A 50 3.50 -0.49 -28.97
N ALA A 51 3.07 0.10 -27.85
CA ALA A 51 3.86 1.00 -27.04
C ALA A 51 4.99 0.27 -26.30
N GLN A 52 6.21 0.80 -26.42
CA GLN A 52 7.36 0.31 -25.65
C GLN A 52 7.41 0.97 -24.26
N PRO A 53 7.87 0.26 -23.22
CA PRO A 53 8.43 -1.10 -23.26
C PRO A 53 7.39 -2.24 -23.09
N TRP A 54 6.10 -1.93 -22.88
CA TRP A 54 5.04 -2.93 -22.67
C TRP A 54 4.97 -3.98 -23.78
N LYS A 55 5.03 -3.54 -25.05
CA LYS A 55 4.98 -4.44 -26.20
C LYS A 55 6.14 -5.43 -26.21
N GLY A 56 7.35 -5.01 -25.83
CA GLY A 56 8.50 -5.91 -25.73
C GLY A 56 8.30 -7.02 -24.70
N SER A 57 7.78 -6.71 -23.52
CA SER A 57 7.49 -7.74 -22.49
C SER A 57 6.28 -8.61 -22.85
N TRP A 58 5.29 -8.06 -23.56
CA TRP A 58 4.22 -8.86 -24.17
C TRP A 58 4.77 -9.89 -25.17
N ASP A 59 5.76 -9.52 -25.98
CA ASP A 59 6.40 -10.44 -26.93
C ASP A 59 7.15 -11.56 -26.22
N VAL A 60 7.82 -11.25 -25.09
CA VAL A 60 8.41 -12.26 -24.21
C VAL A 60 7.35 -13.20 -23.63
N LEU A 61 6.19 -12.66 -23.21
CA LEU A 61 5.09 -13.45 -22.69
C LEU A 61 4.55 -14.44 -23.73
N ILE A 62 4.19 -13.98 -24.94
CA ILE A 62 3.59 -14.86 -25.95
C ILE A 62 4.57 -15.84 -26.58
N ALA A 63 5.88 -15.61 -26.47
CA ALA A 63 6.91 -16.55 -26.89
C ALA A 63 7.20 -17.64 -25.83
N ASN A 64 6.78 -17.44 -24.58
CA ASN A 64 7.05 -18.39 -23.51
C ASN A 64 6.21 -19.67 -23.67
N GLY A 65 6.84 -20.84 -23.57
CA GLY A 65 6.15 -22.13 -23.68
C GLY A 65 5.06 -22.36 -22.63
N ARG A 66 5.16 -21.70 -21.46
CA ARG A 66 4.16 -21.77 -20.38
C ARG A 66 2.92 -20.92 -20.66
N SER A 67 2.97 -20.01 -21.63
CA SER A 67 1.84 -19.16 -22.00
C SER A 67 1.03 -19.73 -23.18
N GLN A 68 1.31 -20.98 -23.60
CA GLN A 68 0.68 -21.63 -24.75
C GLN A 68 -0.49 -22.52 -24.34
N LEU A 69 -1.51 -22.60 -25.21
CA LEU A 69 -2.70 -23.43 -24.97
C LEU A 69 -2.43 -24.94 -25.00
N ASN A 70 -1.26 -25.37 -25.49
CA ASN A 70 -0.83 -26.76 -25.45
C ASN A 70 -0.07 -27.14 -24.17
N TRP A 71 0.00 -26.25 -23.17
CA TRP A 71 0.54 -26.59 -21.86
C TRP A 71 -0.34 -27.65 -21.17
N THR A 72 0.29 -28.71 -20.67
CA THR A 72 -0.37 -29.77 -19.91
C THR A 72 0.14 -29.74 -18.47
N ALA A 73 -0.78 -29.51 -17.52
CA ALA A 73 -0.47 -29.55 -16.09
C ALA A 73 -0.06 -30.95 -15.63
N ARG A 74 0.76 -31.01 -14.59
CA ARG A 74 1.24 -32.26 -13.97
C ARG A 74 1.03 -32.18 -12.45
N PRO A 75 -0.22 -32.17 -11.97
CA PRO A 75 -0.49 -32.15 -10.55
C PRO A 75 -0.04 -33.45 -9.88
N VAL A 76 0.44 -33.34 -8.64
CA VAL A 76 0.81 -34.47 -7.78
C VAL A 76 0.11 -34.34 -6.43
N ASP A 77 -0.14 -35.46 -5.77
CA ASP A 77 -0.77 -35.50 -4.45
C ASP A 77 0.12 -34.90 -3.35
N THR A 78 1.45 -34.96 -3.54
CA THR A 78 2.44 -34.53 -2.56
C THR A 78 3.52 -33.70 -3.24
N VAL A 79 3.58 -32.42 -2.89
CA VAL A 79 4.68 -31.53 -3.28
C VAL A 79 5.77 -31.58 -2.20
N ARG A 80 6.99 -31.88 -2.60
CA ARG A 80 8.19 -31.97 -1.76
C ARG A 80 9.21 -30.92 -2.19
N ARG A 81 9.63 -30.06 -1.26
CA ARG A 81 10.76 -29.13 -1.45
C ARG A 81 11.84 -29.39 -0.40
N GLY A 82 13.07 -29.60 -0.89
CA GLY A 82 14.23 -29.97 -0.09
C GLY A 82 14.27 -31.44 0.33
N GLY A 83 15.48 -31.95 0.58
CA GLY A 83 15.74 -33.37 0.88
C GLY A 83 15.65 -34.29 -0.34
N ASP A 84 15.59 -35.59 -0.09
CA ASP A 84 15.47 -36.61 -1.14
C ASP A 84 14.11 -36.53 -1.85
N ARG A 85 14.10 -36.81 -3.16
CA ARG A 85 12.88 -36.90 -4.00
C ARG A 85 12.08 -35.58 -4.12
N GLN A 86 12.74 -34.43 -4.05
CA GLN A 86 12.08 -33.14 -4.31
C GLN A 86 11.41 -33.11 -5.70
N ASN A 87 10.18 -32.60 -5.78
CA ASN A 87 9.37 -32.56 -7.01
C ASN A 87 8.64 -31.22 -7.23
N TYR A 88 8.91 -30.22 -6.39
CA TYR A 88 8.27 -28.89 -6.44
C TYR A 88 8.35 -28.20 -7.81
N GLY A 89 9.31 -28.60 -8.65
CA GLY A 89 9.43 -28.10 -10.02
C GLY A 89 8.15 -28.28 -10.83
N GLN A 90 7.34 -29.31 -10.56
CA GLN A 90 6.05 -29.48 -11.25
C GLN A 90 5.08 -28.35 -10.89
N LEU A 91 4.94 -28.05 -9.59
CA LEU A 91 4.06 -27.00 -9.08
C LEU A 91 4.46 -25.61 -9.60
N MET A 92 5.73 -25.22 -9.46
CA MET A 92 6.18 -23.87 -9.86
C MET A 92 5.96 -23.59 -11.36
N ASN A 93 6.13 -24.63 -12.21
CA ASN A 93 5.94 -24.51 -13.64
C ASN A 93 4.47 -24.35 -14.01
N ASP A 94 3.58 -25.08 -13.34
CA ASP A 94 2.14 -25.01 -13.58
C ASP A 94 1.53 -23.71 -13.04
N ILE A 95 2.00 -23.19 -11.90
CA ILE A 95 1.60 -21.87 -11.39
C ILE A 95 2.02 -20.78 -12.38
N ALA A 96 3.27 -20.82 -12.86
CA ALA A 96 3.75 -19.88 -13.87
C ALA A 96 2.90 -19.93 -15.15
N ALA A 97 2.50 -21.12 -15.61
CA ALA A 97 1.60 -21.27 -16.74
C ALA A 97 0.22 -20.69 -16.46
N ALA A 98 -0.41 -21.02 -15.33
CA ALA A 98 -1.72 -20.51 -14.94
C ALA A 98 -1.74 -18.97 -14.90
N TYR A 99 -0.74 -18.34 -14.29
CA TYR A 99 -0.60 -16.88 -14.26
C TYR A 99 -0.38 -16.26 -15.64
N GLN A 100 0.52 -16.83 -16.45
CA GLN A 100 0.82 -16.32 -17.80
C GLN A 100 -0.40 -16.39 -18.71
N LEU A 101 -1.16 -17.48 -18.66
CA LEU A 101 -2.41 -17.66 -19.40
C LEU A 101 -3.49 -16.67 -18.90
N ALA A 102 -3.58 -16.44 -17.58
CA ALA A 102 -4.48 -15.44 -17.02
C ALA A 102 -4.16 -14.01 -17.54
N LEU A 103 -2.88 -13.65 -17.64
CA LEU A 103 -2.46 -12.38 -18.25
C LEU A 103 -2.83 -12.32 -19.75
N ARG A 104 -2.62 -13.40 -20.50
CA ARG A 104 -3.02 -13.45 -21.92
C ARG A 104 -4.51 -13.22 -22.09
N TRP A 105 -5.34 -13.83 -21.24
CA TRP A 105 -6.78 -13.57 -21.23
C TRP A 105 -7.10 -12.12 -20.90
N LYS A 106 -6.57 -11.58 -19.79
CA LYS A 106 -6.86 -10.20 -19.39
C LYS A 106 -6.47 -9.17 -20.45
N ILE A 107 -5.42 -9.41 -21.21
CA ILE A 107 -4.96 -8.49 -22.26
C ILE A 107 -5.75 -8.68 -23.55
N THR A 108 -5.95 -9.91 -24.02
CA THR A 108 -6.56 -10.19 -25.35
C THR A 108 -8.07 -10.30 -25.34
N GLY A 109 -8.66 -10.69 -24.21
CA GLY A 109 -10.06 -11.11 -24.11
C GLY A 109 -10.34 -12.53 -24.63
N ASP A 110 -9.32 -13.26 -25.11
CA ASP A 110 -9.48 -14.62 -25.61
C ASP A 110 -9.71 -15.61 -24.45
N VAL A 111 -10.94 -16.12 -24.38
CA VAL A 111 -11.42 -17.02 -23.34
C VAL A 111 -10.73 -18.38 -23.34
N ALA A 112 -10.03 -18.78 -24.42
CA ALA A 112 -9.26 -20.02 -24.44
C ALA A 112 -8.14 -19.99 -23.39
N TYR A 113 -7.49 -18.84 -23.19
CA TYR A 113 -6.45 -18.67 -22.17
C TYR A 113 -7.04 -18.69 -20.75
N ALA A 114 -8.23 -18.11 -20.55
CA ALA A 114 -8.95 -18.20 -19.28
C ALA A 114 -9.28 -19.65 -18.93
N ASN A 115 -9.85 -20.39 -19.88
CA ASN A 115 -10.19 -21.80 -19.73
C ASN A 115 -8.96 -22.64 -19.38
N LYS A 116 -7.84 -22.44 -20.08
CA LYS A 116 -6.61 -23.18 -19.78
C LYS A 116 -6.01 -22.80 -18.41
N SER A 117 -6.09 -21.53 -18.00
CA SER A 117 -5.63 -21.09 -16.69
C SER A 117 -6.42 -21.79 -15.56
N ILE A 118 -7.75 -21.79 -15.64
CA ILE A 118 -8.59 -22.45 -14.63
C ILE A 118 -8.50 -23.98 -14.69
N GLU A 119 -8.25 -24.58 -15.86
CA GLU A 119 -8.00 -26.02 -16.00
C GLU A 119 -6.79 -26.44 -15.15
N ILE A 120 -5.69 -25.69 -15.21
CA ILE A 120 -4.48 -25.95 -14.42
C ILE A 120 -4.77 -25.81 -12.92
N MET A 121 -5.42 -24.72 -12.52
CA MET A 121 -5.77 -24.47 -11.10
C MET A 121 -6.72 -25.55 -10.56
N ASN A 122 -7.71 -25.95 -11.35
CA ASN A 122 -8.66 -26.99 -10.98
C ASN A 122 -7.96 -28.34 -10.83
N ALA A 123 -7.06 -28.70 -11.75
CA ALA A 123 -6.31 -29.95 -11.68
C ALA A 123 -5.52 -30.07 -10.37
N TRP A 124 -4.81 -29.00 -9.97
CA TRP A 124 -4.10 -28.98 -8.69
C TRP A 124 -5.03 -29.03 -7.48
N SER A 125 -6.11 -28.24 -7.47
CA SER A 125 -7.10 -28.22 -6.38
C SER A 125 -7.79 -29.56 -6.16
N SER A 126 -7.91 -30.40 -7.20
CA SER A 126 -8.50 -31.73 -7.11
C SER A 126 -7.53 -32.83 -6.69
N THR A 127 -6.22 -32.57 -6.75
CA THR A 127 -5.19 -33.61 -6.59
C THR A 127 -4.34 -33.41 -5.34
N LEU A 128 -3.87 -32.18 -5.08
CA LEU A 128 -2.89 -31.91 -4.03
C LEU A 128 -3.43 -32.19 -2.62
N GLN A 129 -2.73 -33.02 -1.87
CA GLN A 129 -3.05 -33.36 -0.49
C GLN A 129 -2.02 -32.85 0.52
N PHE A 130 -0.75 -32.73 0.13
CA PHE A 130 0.34 -32.38 1.05
C PHE A 130 1.40 -31.47 0.41
N VAL A 131 1.87 -30.48 1.17
CA VAL A 131 3.12 -29.77 0.94
C VAL A 131 4.09 -30.18 2.07
N THR A 132 5.24 -30.72 1.72
CA THR A 132 6.19 -31.30 2.68
C THR A 132 7.64 -31.16 2.20
N GLY A 133 8.58 -31.76 2.94
CA GLY A 133 10.02 -31.66 2.70
C GLY A 133 10.77 -31.36 4.00
N ASN A 134 12.01 -30.88 3.86
CA ASN A 134 12.76 -30.35 5.00
C ASN A 134 12.24 -28.93 5.36
N ALA A 135 13.08 -28.04 5.90
CA ALA A 135 12.69 -26.65 6.12
C ALA A 135 12.16 -25.96 4.85
N ASP A 136 12.64 -26.30 3.66
CA ASP A 136 12.23 -25.66 2.41
C ASP A 136 10.74 -25.86 2.08
N ARG A 137 10.01 -26.74 2.79
CA ARG A 137 8.54 -26.81 2.71
C ARG A 137 7.87 -25.47 3.03
N PHE A 138 8.46 -24.65 3.89
CA PHE A 138 7.96 -23.31 4.19
C PHE A 138 8.19 -22.34 3.03
N LEU A 139 9.30 -22.47 2.31
CA LEU A 139 9.51 -21.72 1.07
C LEU A 139 8.52 -22.18 -0.01
N ALA A 140 8.22 -23.48 -0.08
CA ALA A 140 7.18 -23.98 -1.00
C ALA A 140 5.80 -23.41 -0.64
N ALA A 141 5.44 -23.40 0.64
CA ALA A 141 4.18 -22.85 1.11
C ALA A 141 4.06 -21.35 0.80
N GLY A 142 5.04 -20.55 1.23
CA GLY A 142 5.03 -19.10 1.04
C GLY A 142 5.10 -18.69 -0.42
N ILE A 143 6.13 -19.13 -1.17
CA ILE A 143 6.35 -18.70 -2.56
C ILE A 143 5.19 -19.16 -3.43
N TYR A 144 4.96 -20.47 -3.51
CA TYR A 144 3.96 -20.98 -4.45
C TYR A 144 2.54 -20.64 -3.99
N GLY A 145 2.28 -20.49 -2.69
CA GLY A 145 1.00 -20.04 -2.18
C GLY A 145 0.62 -18.64 -2.66
N TYR A 146 1.50 -17.63 -2.52
CA TYR A 146 1.17 -16.27 -2.93
C TYR A 146 1.04 -16.14 -4.46
N GLU A 147 1.87 -16.87 -5.20
CA GLU A 147 1.82 -16.88 -6.66
C GLU A 147 0.53 -17.51 -7.18
N PHE A 148 0.09 -18.62 -6.56
CA PHE A 148 -1.14 -19.29 -6.96
C PHE A 148 -2.37 -18.47 -6.60
N ALA A 149 -2.35 -17.82 -5.43
CA ALA A 149 -3.39 -16.87 -5.03
C ALA A 149 -3.51 -15.71 -6.02
N ASN A 150 -2.38 -15.18 -6.51
CA ASN A 150 -2.37 -14.15 -7.55
C ASN A 150 -2.96 -14.65 -8.87
N ALA A 151 -2.59 -15.84 -9.35
CA ALA A 151 -3.20 -16.40 -10.57
C ALA A 151 -4.72 -16.56 -10.43
N ALA A 152 -5.19 -17.05 -9.29
CA ALA A 152 -6.60 -17.21 -8.98
C ALA A 152 -7.34 -15.86 -8.88
N GLU A 153 -6.73 -14.85 -8.27
CA GLU A 153 -7.33 -13.52 -8.11
C GLU A 153 -7.59 -12.86 -9.48
N ILE A 154 -6.70 -13.03 -10.45
CA ILE A 154 -6.94 -12.55 -11.83
C ILE A 154 -8.21 -13.18 -12.39
N MET A 155 -8.38 -14.49 -12.16
CA MET A 155 -9.46 -15.31 -12.70
C MET A 155 -10.76 -15.24 -11.90
N ARG A 156 -10.79 -14.65 -10.70
CA ARG A 156 -11.98 -14.64 -9.81
C ARG A 156 -13.26 -14.09 -10.45
N THR A 157 -13.11 -13.22 -11.44
CA THR A 157 -14.22 -12.56 -12.17
C THR A 157 -14.59 -13.26 -13.47
N TYR A 158 -13.86 -14.32 -13.83
CA TYR A 158 -14.14 -15.09 -15.04
C TYR A 158 -15.36 -15.99 -14.81
N SER A 159 -16.44 -15.72 -15.54
CA SER A 159 -17.71 -16.46 -15.40
C SER A 159 -17.62 -17.95 -15.77
N GLY A 160 -16.55 -18.37 -16.45
CA GLY A 160 -16.31 -19.77 -16.79
C GLY A 160 -15.71 -20.60 -15.64
N TRP A 161 -15.26 -19.96 -14.55
CA TRP A 161 -14.80 -20.70 -13.37
C TRP A 161 -16.00 -21.05 -12.49
N ALA A 162 -16.34 -22.34 -12.41
CA ALA A 162 -17.45 -22.78 -11.58
C ALA A 162 -17.20 -22.40 -10.10
N THR A 163 -18.22 -21.85 -9.43
CA THR A 163 -18.12 -21.43 -8.03
C THR A 163 -17.57 -22.54 -7.14
N ALA A 164 -18.05 -23.77 -7.30
CA ALA A 164 -17.59 -24.92 -6.52
C ALA A 164 -16.10 -25.25 -6.74
N ASP A 165 -15.59 -25.05 -7.95
CA ASP A 165 -14.17 -25.25 -8.27
C ASP A 165 -13.31 -24.16 -7.64
N PHE A 166 -13.77 -22.90 -7.67
CA PHE A 166 -13.07 -21.79 -7.04
C PHE A 166 -13.04 -21.93 -5.52
N GLU A 167 -14.14 -22.35 -4.89
CA GLU A 167 -14.17 -22.64 -3.46
C GLU A 167 -13.22 -23.79 -3.08
N ARG A 168 -13.19 -24.88 -3.86
CA ARG A 168 -12.22 -25.97 -3.66
C ARG A 168 -10.77 -25.48 -3.78
N PHE A 169 -10.50 -24.60 -4.74
CA PHE A 169 -9.17 -24.02 -4.89
C PHE A 169 -8.75 -23.19 -3.67
N LYS A 170 -9.64 -22.33 -3.16
CA LYS A 170 -9.41 -21.57 -1.92
C LYS A 170 -9.19 -22.50 -0.73
N ASP A 171 -9.98 -23.55 -0.61
CA ASP A 171 -9.85 -24.55 0.45
C ASP A 171 -8.50 -25.28 0.40
N MET A 172 -8.00 -25.64 -0.79
CA MET A 172 -6.66 -26.20 -0.95
C MET A 172 -5.58 -25.26 -0.38
N LEU A 173 -5.64 -23.95 -0.67
CA LEU A 173 -4.67 -23.00 -0.13
C LEU A 173 -4.80 -22.84 1.40
N LEU A 174 -6.04 -22.75 1.90
CA LEU A 174 -6.34 -22.64 3.34
C LEU A 174 -5.91 -23.88 4.14
N THR A 175 -5.99 -25.08 3.56
CA THR A 175 -5.75 -26.32 4.30
C THR A 175 -4.38 -26.92 4.05
N LYS A 176 -3.78 -26.73 2.87
CA LYS A 176 -2.53 -27.38 2.48
C LYS A 176 -1.30 -26.47 2.54
N PHE A 177 -1.49 -25.16 2.42
CA PHE A 177 -0.39 -24.18 2.42
C PHE A 177 -0.41 -23.32 3.69
N TYR A 178 -1.56 -22.76 4.06
CA TYR A 178 -1.66 -21.78 5.16
C TYR A 178 -1.09 -22.28 6.49
N PRO A 179 -1.36 -23.51 6.96
CA PRO A 179 -0.81 -23.97 8.24
C PRO A 179 0.72 -23.92 8.30
N LEU A 180 1.41 -24.21 7.18
CA LEU A 180 2.88 -24.15 7.13
C LEU A 180 3.38 -22.72 7.24
N SER A 181 2.79 -21.80 6.48
CA SER A 181 3.22 -20.40 6.50
C SER A 181 2.92 -19.73 7.84
N ASP A 182 1.79 -20.09 8.45
CA ASP A 182 1.39 -19.56 9.74
C ASP A 182 2.30 -20.04 10.88
N ASP A 183 2.58 -21.35 10.89
CA ASP A 183 3.54 -22.03 11.78
C ASP A 183 4.94 -21.41 11.64
N PHE A 184 5.41 -21.19 10.41
CA PHE A 184 6.72 -20.57 10.19
C PHE A 184 6.84 -19.19 10.81
N LEU A 185 5.80 -18.34 10.71
CA LEU A 185 5.87 -16.99 11.29
C LEU A 185 5.75 -16.99 12.82
N ASN A 186 5.18 -18.03 13.42
CA ASN A 186 5.06 -18.15 14.88
C ASN A 186 6.32 -18.78 15.50
N ASP A 187 6.76 -19.89 14.94
CA ASP A 187 7.68 -20.82 15.61
C ASP A 187 9.03 -20.97 14.87
N HIS A 188 9.15 -20.41 13.66
CA HIS A 188 10.38 -20.42 12.84
C HIS A 188 11.02 -21.80 12.76
N ASN A 189 10.20 -22.85 12.58
CA ASN A 189 10.66 -24.26 12.53
C ASN A 189 11.53 -24.63 13.75
N ASP A 190 11.08 -24.26 14.94
CA ASP A 190 11.74 -24.47 16.24
C ASP A 190 13.15 -23.86 16.35
N ALA A 191 13.51 -22.97 15.43
CA ALA A 191 14.80 -22.29 15.44
C ALA A 191 14.69 -20.94 16.13
N CYS A 192 15.83 -20.35 16.48
CA CYS A 192 15.82 -18.96 16.93
C CYS A 192 15.25 -18.03 15.87
N ILE A 193 14.59 -16.96 16.31
CA ILE A 193 13.81 -16.07 15.44
C ILE A 193 14.64 -15.44 14.30
N THR A 194 15.95 -15.29 14.49
CA THR A 194 16.86 -14.72 13.49
C THR A 194 17.56 -15.77 12.61
N ASN A 195 17.30 -17.06 12.81
CA ASN A 195 17.98 -18.15 12.10
C ASN A 195 17.76 -18.08 10.59
N TYR A 196 16.51 -17.83 10.19
CA TYR A 196 16.13 -17.78 8.78
C TYR A 196 16.30 -16.37 8.22
N TRP A 197 16.74 -16.30 6.97
CA TRP A 197 16.92 -15.03 6.28
C TRP A 197 15.58 -14.38 5.93
N ALA A 198 15.56 -13.06 5.73
CA ALA A 198 14.35 -12.27 5.47
C ALA A 198 13.43 -12.89 4.40
N ASN A 199 13.99 -13.47 3.34
CA ASN A 199 13.22 -14.13 2.27
C ASN A 199 12.22 -15.18 2.74
N TRP A 200 12.52 -15.88 3.85
CA TRP A 200 11.65 -16.92 4.39
C TRP A 200 10.39 -16.34 5.01
N ASP A 201 10.54 -15.33 5.86
CA ASP A 201 9.42 -14.61 6.44
C ASP A 201 8.62 -13.90 5.34
N LEU A 202 9.29 -13.22 4.41
CA LEU A 202 8.65 -12.42 3.38
C LEU A 202 7.72 -13.23 2.46
N CYS A 203 8.13 -14.45 2.04
CA CYS A 203 7.26 -15.26 1.19
C CYS A 203 6.04 -15.80 1.96
N ASN A 204 6.20 -16.18 3.23
CA ASN A 204 5.10 -16.65 4.06
C ASN A 204 4.12 -15.52 4.40
N MET A 205 4.62 -14.32 4.69
CA MET A 205 3.79 -13.12 4.88
C MET A 205 3.04 -12.72 3.61
N ALA A 206 3.72 -12.72 2.45
CA ALA A 206 3.09 -12.42 1.16
C ALA A 206 1.96 -13.40 0.85
N PHE A 207 2.14 -14.68 1.18
CA PHE A 207 1.07 -15.66 1.03
C PHE A 207 -0.09 -15.41 1.99
N ILE A 208 0.15 -15.20 3.29
CA ILE A 208 -0.93 -14.95 4.25
C ILE A 208 -1.72 -13.69 3.88
N LEU A 209 -1.04 -12.62 3.44
CA LEU A 209 -1.68 -11.40 2.94
C LEU A 209 -2.57 -11.70 1.72
N SER A 210 -2.01 -12.41 0.73
CA SER A 210 -2.72 -12.69 -0.51
C SER A 210 -3.90 -13.65 -0.35
N LEU A 211 -3.76 -14.63 0.55
CA LEU A 211 -4.84 -15.53 0.95
C LEU A 211 -5.96 -14.78 1.68
N GLY A 212 -5.60 -13.82 2.52
CA GLY A 212 -6.55 -12.94 3.18
C GLY A 212 -7.44 -12.18 2.20
N VAL A 213 -6.86 -11.64 1.13
CA VAL A 213 -7.64 -11.00 0.06
C VAL A 213 -8.45 -12.04 -0.72
N LEU A 214 -7.83 -13.09 -1.26
CA LEU A 214 -8.50 -14.09 -2.11
C LEU A 214 -9.72 -14.74 -1.44
N CYS A 215 -9.62 -15.01 -0.14
CA CYS A 215 -10.65 -15.68 0.65
C CYS A 215 -11.57 -14.70 1.42
N ASP A 216 -11.46 -13.40 1.19
CA ASP A 216 -12.20 -12.37 1.94
C ASP A 216 -12.01 -12.47 3.48
N ARG A 217 -10.80 -12.87 3.91
CA ARG A 217 -10.40 -13.10 5.31
C ARG A 217 -9.54 -11.96 5.86
N ARG A 218 -10.21 -10.96 6.46
CA ARG A 218 -9.58 -9.76 7.03
C ARG A 218 -8.62 -10.06 8.19
N ASP A 219 -8.87 -11.11 8.95
CA ASP A 219 -8.00 -11.58 10.02
C ASP A 219 -6.62 -12.03 9.50
N LEU A 220 -6.58 -12.78 8.39
CA LEU A 220 -5.32 -13.20 7.75
C LEU A 220 -4.56 -11.99 7.18
N TYR A 221 -5.27 -11.10 6.49
CA TYR A 221 -4.68 -9.86 5.97
C TYR A 221 -4.07 -9.01 7.09
N ASN A 222 -4.82 -8.77 8.17
CA ASN A 222 -4.34 -8.00 9.31
C ASN A 222 -3.14 -8.65 9.99
N ARG A 223 -3.11 -9.98 10.10
CA ARG A 223 -1.97 -10.72 10.65
C ARG A 223 -0.69 -10.48 9.83
N ALA A 224 -0.79 -10.51 8.51
CA ALA A 224 0.35 -10.25 7.64
C ALA A 224 0.83 -8.78 7.74
N ILE A 225 -0.10 -7.81 7.79
CA ILE A 225 0.21 -6.39 8.01
C ILE A 225 0.85 -6.15 9.38
N ASP A 226 0.35 -6.79 10.43
CA ASP A 226 0.94 -6.69 11.77
C ASP A 226 2.35 -7.26 11.79
N TYR A 227 2.57 -8.42 11.17
CA TYR A 227 3.91 -9.01 11.08
C TYR A 227 4.90 -8.10 10.33
N PHE A 228 4.47 -7.44 9.25
CA PHE A 228 5.32 -6.48 8.53
C PHE A 228 5.80 -5.34 9.44
N LYS A 229 4.93 -4.86 10.34
CA LYS A 229 5.21 -3.71 11.21
C LYS A 229 5.92 -4.10 12.50
N ASN A 230 5.52 -5.22 13.09
CA ASN A 230 5.78 -5.59 14.49
C ASN A 230 6.29 -7.03 14.64
N GLY A 231 6.48 -7.77 13.54
CA GLY A 231 6.93 -9.16 13.56
C GLY A 231 8.31 -9.31 14.19
N ALA A 232 8.52 -10.42 14.89
CA ALA A 232 9.79 -10.69 15.58
C ALA A 232 10.89 -11.17 14.60
N GLY A 233 10.52 -11.78 13.48
CA GLY A 233 11.43 -12.33 12.48
C GLY A 233 11.94 -11.33 11.45
N ASN A 234 12.78 -11.82 10.53
CA ASN A 234 13.53 -10.99 9.60
C ASN A 234 12.68 -10.40 8.46
N GLY A 235 11.41 -10.79 8.34
CA GLY A 235 10.46 -10.22 7.38
C GLY A 235 9.83 -8.90 7.81
N ALA A 236 9.85 -8.58 9.11
CA ALA A 236 9.42 -7.26 9.58
C ALA A 236 10.32 -6.17 8.99
N ILE A 237 9.74 -5.05 8.58
CA ILE A 237 10.45 -4.04 7.78
C ILE A 237 11.68 -3.46 8.50
N THR A 238 11.61 -3.31 9.83
CA THR A 238 12.69 -2.86 10.70
C THR A 238 13.84 -3.87 10.81
N HIS A 239 13.62 -5.14 10.44
CA HIS A 239 14.63 -6.20 10.45
C HIS A 239 15.13 -6.50 9.04
N ALA A 240 14.27 -6.44 8.03
CA ALA A 240 14.65 -6.57 6.62
C ALA A 240 15.57 -5.43 6.17
N VAL A 241 15.29 -4.20 6.61
CA VAL A 241 16.17 -3.02 6.44
C VAL A 241 16.60 -2.53 7.82
N TRP A 242 17.50 -3.32 8.43
CA TRP A 242 17.86 -3.18 9.85
C TRP A 242 18.74 -1.98 10.18
N TYR A 243 19.49 -1.45 9.20
CA TYR A 243 20.38 -0.32 9.41
C TYR A 243 20.14 0.77 8.37
N LEU A 244 20.03 2.02 8.81
CA LEU A 244 19.90 3.19 7.92
C LEU A 244 21.22 3.95 7.89
N HIS A 245 21.90 3.95 6.74
CA HIS A 245 23.14 4.70 6.53
C HIS A 245 22.89 6.19 6.34
N SER A 246 21.74 6.54 5.76
CA SER A 246 21.33 7.93 5.53
C SER A 246 19.81 8.03 5.39
N SER A 247 19.31 9.25 5.10
CA SER A 247 17.92 9.49 4.73
C SER A 247 17.50 8.84 3.41
N THR A 248 18.44 8.33 2.61
CA THR A 248 18.17 7.77 1.27
C THR A 248 18.69 6.34 1.09
N LEU A 249 19.37 5.77 2.09
CA LEU A 249 20.07 4.50 1.93
C LEU A 249 19.99 3.64 3.20
N GLY A 250 19.61 2.37 3.05
CA GLY A 250 19.46 1.42 4.16
C GLY A 250 19.98 0.04 3.80
N GLN A 251 20.68 -0.62 4.71
CA GLN A 251 21.29 -1.92 4.49
C GLN A 251 20.26 -3.04 4.54
N TRP A 252 20.18 -3.80 3.45
CA TRP A 252 19.34 -4.99 3.38
C TRP A 252 19.96 -6.14 4.19
N GLN A 253 19.14 -6.85 4.94
CA GLN A 253 19.55 -7.91 5.88
C GLN A 253 20.43 -8.99 5.22
N GLU A 254 20.12 -9.41 4.00
CA GLU A 254 20.87 -10.48 3.30
C GLU A 254 22.15 -10.01 2.59
N SER A 255 22.53 -8.74 2.70
CA SER A 255 23.63 -8.15 1.90
C SER A 255 24.98 -8.84 2.10
N GLY A 256 25.25 -9.35 3.30
CA GLY A 256 26.48 -10.09 3.59
C GLY A 256 26.48 -11.55 3.11
N ARG A 257 25.32 -12.08 2.70
CA ARG A 257 25.15 -13.46 2.24
C ARG A 257 25.48 -13.59 0.75
N ASP A 258 24.61 -13.05 -0.09
CA ASP A 258 24.78 -12.95 -1.54
C ASP A 258 23.70 -12.05 -2.16
N GLN A 259 23.94 -11.59 -3.39
CA GLN A 259 23.05 -10.65 -4.05
C GLN A 259 21.86 -11.31 -4.77
N GLY A 260 21.93 -12.61 -5.07
CA GLY A 260 20.80 -13.35 -5.63
C GLY A 260 19.63 -13.43 -4.64
N HIS A 261 19.94 -13.52 -3.35
CA HIS A 261 18.94 -13.48 -2.29
C HIS A 261 18.54 -12.07 -1.87
N CYS A 262 19.42 -11.08 -2.00
CA CYS A 262 19.03 -9.68 -1.84
C CYS A 262 17.94 -9.29 -2.85
N THR A 263 18.15 -9.62 -4.13
CA THR A 263 17.18 -9.33 -5.20
C THR A 263 15.87 -10.10 -5.02
N LEU A 264 15.90 -11.36 -4.58
CA LEU A 264 14.71 -12.11 -4.15
C LEU A 264 13.92 -11.37 -3.06
N GLY A 265 14.62 -10.84 -2.05
CA GLY A 265 14.00 -10.13 -0.93
C GLY A 265 13.32 -8.83 -1.34
N ILE A 266 13.96 -8.07 -2.23
CA ILE A 266 13.33 -6.89 -2.84
C ILE A 266 12.06 -7.27 -3.61
N GLY A 267 12.10 -8.38 -4.37
CA GLY A 267 10.93 -8.89 -5.08
C GLY A 267 9.76 -9.26 -4.16
N LEU A 268 10.02 -10.05 -3.10
CA LEU A 268 8.99 -10.50 -2.16
C LEU A 268 8.42 -9.34 -1.33
N MET A 269 9.28 -8.45 -0.82
CA MET A 269 8.84 -7.26 -0.10
C MET A 269 8.03 -6.32 -0.99
N GLY A 270 8.47 -6.16 -2.26
CA GLY A 270 7.74 -5.38 -3.25
C GLY A 270 6.36 -5.97 -3.55
N ALA A 271 6.26 -7.30 -3.70
CA ALA A 271 4.99 -7.98 -3.93
C ALA A 271 4.03 -7.78 -2.75
N PHE A 272 4.53 -7.92 -1.51
CA PHE A 272 3.75 -7.63 -0.31
C PHE A 272 3.23 -6.18 -0.31
N CYS A 273 4.11 -5.21 -0.56
CA CYS A 273 3.75 -3.79 -0.55
C CYS A 273 2.76 -3.42 -1.66
N GLU A 274 2.90 -3.98 -2.86
CA GLU A 274 1.98 -3.71 -3.98
C GLU A 274 0.60 -4.32 -3.74
N MET A 275 0.53 -5.54 -3.20
CA MET A 275 -0.75 -6.16 -2.82
C MET A 275 -1.46 -5.34 -1.73
N ALA A 276 -0.74 -4.86 -0.71
CA ALA A 276 -1.30 -3.99 0.32
C ALA A 276 -1.73 -2.62 -0.25
N TRP A 277 -0.93 -2.04 -1.15
CA TRP A 277 -1.24 -0.77 -1.82
C TRP A 277 -2.56 -0.84 -2.58
N ASN A 278 -2.79 -1.95 -3.30
CA ASN A 278 -4.02 -2.16 -4.06
C ASN A 278 -5.26 -2.36 -3.16
N GLN A 279 -5.06 -2.59 -1.86
CA GLN A 279 -6.11 -2.58 -0.83
C GLN A 279 -6.22 -1.23 -0.09
N GLY A 280 -5.42 -0.24 -0.47
CA GLY A 280 -5.41 1.11 0.12
C GLY A 280 -4.46 1.29 1.32
N ASP A 281 -3.63 0.29 1.63
CA ASP A 281 -2.64 0.36 2.71
C ASP A 281 -1.24 0.67 2.16
N ASP A 282 -0.69 1.82 2.56
CA ASP A 282 0.62 2.28 2.08
C ASP A 282 1.78 1.67 2.87
N MET A 283 2.16 0.43 2.51
CA MET A 283 3.32 -0.25 3.11
C MET A 283 4.65 0.17 2.47
N TYR A 284 4.62 0.69 1.23
CA TYR A 284 5.79 1.29 0.58
C TYR A 284 6.29 2.53 1.33
N GLY A 285 5.36 3.39 1.75
CA GLY A 285 5.63 4.62 2.50
C GLY A 285 5.97 4.42 3.98
N TYR A 286 5.75 3.21 4.51
CA TYR A 286 5.90 2.92 5.93
C TYR A 286 7.32 3.21 6.43
N ASP A 287 7.38 3.75 7.64
CA ASP A 287 8.62 4.17 8.30
C ASP A 287 9.50 5.07 7.41
N ASN A 288 8.87 6.11 6.86
CA ASN A 288 9.53 7.10 6.01
C ASN A 288 10.26 6.45 4.82
N ASN A 289 9.52 5.63 4.06
CA ASN A 289 10.03 4.89 2.90
C ASN A 289 11.23 3.98 3.23
N ARG A 290 11.21 3.27 4.37
CA ARG A 290 12.33 2.38 4.76
C ARG A 290 12.62 1.32 3.70
N PHE A 291 11.57 0.75 3.08
CA PHE A 291 11.76 -0.21 2.00
C PHE A 291 12.47 0.40 0.78
N MET A 292 12.13 1.64 0.39
CA MET A 292 12.80 2.36 -0.71
C MET A 292 14.31 2.45 -0.48
N LYS A 293 14.72 2.79 0.75
CA LYS A 293 16.14 2.92 1.12
C LYS A 293 16.88 1.59 1.01
N GLY A 294 16.22 0.49 1.39
CA GLY A 294 16.73 -0.88 1.25
C GLY A 294 16.85 -1.32 -0.22
N ALA A 295 15.80 -1.08 -1.02
CA ALA A 295 15.79 -1.41 -2.43
C ALA A 295 16.85 -0.60 -3.22
N GLU A 296 17.03 0.69 -2.90
CA GLU A 296 18.02 1.55 -3.54
C GLU A 296 19.44 1.11 -3.19
N TYR A 297 19.68 0.66 -1.95
CA TYR A 297 20.95 0.09 -1.53
C TYR A 297 21.31 -1.18 -2.32
N VAL A 298 20.36 -2.12 -2.42
CA VAL A 298 20.58 -3.37 -3.17
C VAL A 298 20.78 -3.06 -4.66
N ALA A 299 19.97 -2.18 -5.24
CA ALA A 299 20.12 -1.78 -6.64
C ALA A 299 21.49 -1.15 -6.88
N LYS A 300 21.89 -0.19 -6.04
CA LYS A 300 23.17 0.51 -6.16
C LYS A 300 24.34 -0.45 -6.17
N TYR A 301 24.38 -1.38 -5.22
CA TYR A 301 25.45 -2.36 -5.21
C TYR A 301 25.44 -3.25 -6.46
N ASN A 302 24.27 -3.67 -6.94
CA ASN A 302 24.16 -4.59 -8.07
C ASN A 302 24.40 -3.96 -9.45
N ILE A 303 24.32 -2.64 -9.59
CA ILE A 303 24.74 -1.93 -10.81
C ILE A 303 26.25 -1.64 -10.87
N GLY A 304 27.02 -2.08 -9.87
CA GLY A 304 28.48 -1.98 -9.84
C GLY A 304 29.04 -0.95 -8.87
N ASP A 305 28.21 -0.10 -8.27
CA ASP A 305 28.65 0.91 -7.30
C ASP A 305 29.01 0.31 -5.93
N SER A 306 29.82 1.03 -5.16
CA SER A 306 30.05 0.70 -3.75
C SER A 306 28.89 1.19 -2.87
N VAL A 307 28.68 0.47 -1.76
CA VAL A 307 27.76 0.84 -0.69
C VAL A 307 28.47 0.66 0.66
N PRO A 308 28.17 1.49 1.68
CA PRO A 308 28.69 1.29 3.02
C PRO A 308 28.09 0.01 3.63
N TYR A 309 28.84 -0.67 4.50
CA TYR A 309 28.35 -1.89 5.15
C TYR A 309 28.69 -1.87 6.64
N VAL A 310 27.68 -2.10 7.48
CA VAL A 310 27.83 -2.34 8.92
C VAL A 310 27.73 -3.83 9.18
N THR A 311 28.61 -4.36 10.05
CA THR A 311 28.58 -5.77 10.47
C THR A 311 27.17 -6.17 10.90
N TYR A 312 26.61 -7.17 10.22
CA TYR A 312 25.34 -7.78 10.57
C TYR A 312 25.58 -8.96 11.50
N ASN A 313 24.94 -8.96 12.66
CA ASN A 313 25.04 -10.01 13.67
C ASN A 313 23.67 -10.69 13.86
N TRP A 314 23.64 -12.00 14.01
CA TRP A 314 22.42 -12.77 14.25
C TRP A 314 22.68 -14.03 15.07
N GLY A 315 21.61 -14.63 15.61
CA GLY A 315 21.63 -15.98 16.16
C GLY A 315 21.25 -17.01 15.09
N THR A 316 21.93 -18.16 15.07
CA THR A 316 21.65 -19.27 14.15
C THR A 316 21.34 -20.58 14.90
N GLY A 317 20.55 -21.44 14.26
CA GLY A 317 20.09 -22.72 14.80
C GLY A 317 19.08 -22.58 15.94
N GLN A 318 18.82 -23.69 16.63
CA GLN A 318 17.88 -23.74 17.77
C GLN A 318 18.44 -23.08 19.03
N ASN A 319 19.77 -23.06 19.19
CA ASN A 319 20.46 -22.54 20.37
C ASN A 319 20.90 -21.07 20.26
N CYS A 320 20.42 -20.34 19.23
CA CYS A 320 20.78 -18.94 18.99
C CYS A 320 22.31 -18.68 18.90
N ALA A 321 23.08 -19.59 18.30
CA ALA A 321 24.53 -19.45 18.24
C ALA A 321 24.92 -18.16 17.50
N ALA A 322 25.78 -17.33 18.10
CA ALA A 322 26.15 -16.04 17.52
C ALA A 322 26.88 -16.22 16.18
N SER A 323 26.46 -15.47 15.18
CA SER A 323 27.05 -15.42 13.83
C SER A 323 27.13 -13.97 13.34
N SER A 324 28.06 -13.72 12.42
CA SER A 324 28.24 -12.38 11.87
C SER A 324 28.71 -12.39 10.41
N GLN A 325 28.38 -11.31 9.71
CA GLN A 325 28.87 -10.99 8.38
C GLN A 325 29.42 -9.58 8.43
N THR A 326 30.74 -9.44 8.29
CA THR A 326 31.47 -8.17 8.45
C THR A 326 31.66 -7.42 7.13
N VAL A 327 31.37 -8.05 5.99
CA VAL A 327 31.50 -7.47 4.65
C VAL A 327 30.28 -7.78 3.81
N ILE A 328 29.98 -6.90 2.87
CA ILE A 328 29.01 -7.16 1.81
C ILE A 328 29.53 -8.25 0.87
N SER A 329 28.66 -9.18 0.47
CA SER A 329 29.03 -10.29 -0.42
C SER A 329 28.94 -9.88 -1.89
N ALA A 330 29.98 -10.15 -2.68
CA ALA A 330 29.98 -9.99 -4.13
C ALA A 330 29.39 -11.21 -4.87
N SER A 331 29.01 -12.27 -4.15
CA SER A 331 28.40 -13.45 -4.74
C SER A 331 27.10 -13.09 -5.45
N ALA A 332 26.94 -13.57 -6.68
CA ALA A 332 25.79 -13.29 -7.56
C ALA A 332 25.50 -11.80 -7.80
N ARG A 333 26.51 -10.92 -7.67
CA ARG A 333 26.34 -9.48 -7.93
C ARG A 333 25.90 -9.22 -9.38
N GLY A 334 24.85 -8.43 -9.55
CA GLY A 334 24.21 -8.18 -10.84
C GLY A 334 23.30 -9.32 -11.32
N ASN A 335 22.94 -10.27 -10.44
CA ASN A 335 22.03 -11.36 -10.79
C ASN A 335 20.69 -10.83 -11.30
N ILE A 336 20.21 -11.45 -12.38
CA ILE A 336 19.04 -10.98 -13.12
C ILE A 336 17.78 -11.67 -12.61
N ARG A 337 16.81 -10.89 -12.13
CA ARG A 337 15.47 -11.33 -11.69
C ARG A 337 14.39 -10.32 -12.09
N PRO A 338 13.13 -10.75 -12.31
CA PRO A 338 12.05 -9.85 -12.72
C PRO A 338 11.41 -9.16 -11.51
N VAL A 339 12.16 -8.27 -10.86
CA VAL A 339 11.78 -7.64 -9.58
C VAL A 339 11.72 -6.12 -9.64
N TRP A 340 12.43 -5.50 -10.58
CA TRP A 340 12.79 -4.08 -10.46
C TRP A 340 11.71 -3.16 -10.99
N GLU A 341 10.98 -3.59 -12.01
CA GLU A 341 9.91 -2.78 -12.59
C GLU A 341 8.83 -2.41 -11.58
N MET A 342 8.43 -3.36 -10.73
CA MET A 342 7.42 -3.12 -9.69
C MET A 342 7.84 -2.00 -8.73
N VAL A 343 9.04 -2.13 -8.16
CA VAL A 343 9.53 -1.23 -7.11
C VAL A 343 9.94 0.12 -7.70
N TYR A 344 10.61 0.14 -8.84
CA TYR A 344 10.97 1.38 -9.55
C TYR A 344 9.73 2.18 -9.94
N ASN A 345 8.74 1.57 -10.60
CA ASN A 345 7.58 2.31 -11.07
C ASN A 345 6.69 2.80 -9.94
N HIS A 346 6.66 2.11 -8.80
CA HIS A 346 6.03 2.66 -7.60
C HIS A 346 6.72 3.96 -7.18
N TYR A 347 8.01 3.93 -6.84
CA TYR A 347 8.65 5.12 -6.27
C TYR A 347 8.85 6.24 -7.29
N ALA A 348 9.32 5.95 -8.50
CA ALA A 348 9.60 6.98 -9.50
C ALA A 348 8.34 7.45 -10.21
N ASN A 349 7.54 6.52 -10.75
CA ASN A 349 6.48 6.84 -11.70
C ASN A 349 5.07 6.91 -11.07
N ARG A 350 4.90 6.45 -9.83
CA ARG A 350 3.68 6.67 -9.03
C ARG A 350 3.89 7.79 -8.01
N MET A 351 5.05 7.83 -7.35
CA MET A 351 5.32 8.75 -6.23
C MET A 351 6.26 9.93 -6.55
N GLY A 352 6.93 9.95 -7.70
CA GLY A 352 7.83 11.05 -8.09
C GLY A 352 9.11 11.14 -7.26
N LEU A 353 9.51 10.05 -6.62
CA LEU A 353 10.70 9.99 -5.78
C LEU A 353 11.95 9.63 -6.62
N SER A 354 13.08 10.21 -6.22
CA SER A 354 14.37 9.94 -6.87
C SER A 354 14.95 8.61 -6.38
N VAL A 355 15.04 7.63 -7.29
CA VAL A 355 15.56 6.28 -7.07
C VAL A 355 16.50 5.87 -8.21
N PRO A 356 17.62 6.61 -8.42
CA PRO A 356 18.46 6.48 -9.61
C PRO A 356 19.06 5.08 -9.78
N ALA A 357 19.43 4.39 -8.70
CA ALA A 357 19.99 3.05 -8.81
C ALA A 357 18.93 2.02 -9.19
N MET A 358 17.73 2.08 -8.60
CA MET A 358 16.61 1.25 -9.04
C MET A 358 16.25 1.52 -10.50
N ALA A 359 16.26 2.79 -10.94
CA ALA A 359 16.00 3.15 -12.32
C ALA A 359 17.02 2.54 -13.30
N ALA A 360 18.31 2.64 -12.97
CA ALA A 360 19.39 2.04 -13.75
C ALA A 360 19.27 0.52 -13.79
N PHE A 361 18.96 -0.11 -12.65
CA PHE A 361 18.89 -1.56 -12.59
C PHE A 361 17.67 -2.12 -13.33
N ALA A 362 16.51 -1.47 -13.21
CA ALA A 362 15.32 -1.77 -14.01
C ALA A 362 15.62 -1.63 -15.52
N ALA A 363 16.37 -0.60 -15.93
CA ALA A 363 16.74 -0.42 -17.34
C ALA A 363 17.62 -1.56 -17.88
N ILE A 364 18.54 -2.10 -17.07
CA ILE A 364 19.37 -3.27 -17.45
C ILE A 364 18.52 -4.52 -17.68
N HIS A 365 17.39 -4.65 -16.97
CA HIS A 365 16.56 -5.86 -16.95
C HIS A 365 15.44 -5.85 -17.99
N ARG A 366 15.18 -4.70 -18.62
CA ARG A 366 14.07 -4.55 -19.56
C ARG A 366 14.33 -5.25 -20.90
N PRO A 367 13.32 -5.89 -21.51
CA PRO A 367 12.02 -6.23 -20.91
C PRO A 367 12.12 -7.41 -19.93
N GLU A 368 11.52 -7.29 -18.75
CA GLU A 368 11.41 -8.40 -17.80
C GLU A 368 10.46 -9.48 -18.34
N GLY A 369 10.89 -10.75 -18.26
CA GLY A 369 10.08 -11.95 -18.47
C GLY A 369 9.58 -12.51 -17.15
N GLY A 370 9.20 -13.79 -17.11
CA GLY A 370 8.79 -14.47 -15.88
C GLY A 370 9.26 -15.92 -15.81
N GLY A 371 8.50 -16.78 -15.14
CA GLY A 371 8.80 -18.22 -15.04
C GLY A 371 9.15 -18.84 -16.40
N GLY A 372 10.35 -19.40 -16.51
CA GLY A 372 10.91 -19.94 -17.76
C GLY A 372 11.85 -19.02 -18.53
N ASN A 373 12.03 -17.75 -18.11
CA ASN A 373 12.98 -16.82 -18.71
C ASN A 373 14.28 -16.66 -17.90
N TYR A 374 14.35 -17.18 -16.67
CA TYR A 374 15.46 -16.99 -15.73
C TYR A 374 16.07 -18.31 -15.24
N GLY A 375 16.24 -19.27 -16.16
CA GLY A 375 16.74 -20.62 -15.87
C GLY A 375 15.64 -21.61 -15.47
N THR A 376 16.05 -22.83 -15.12
CA THR A 376 15.14 -23.96 -14.84
C THR A 376 14.96 -24.29 -13.36
N ALA A 377 15.80 -23.71 -12.49
CA ALA A 377 15.72 -23.89 -11.03
C ALA A 377 14.70 -22.93 -10.40
N SER A 378 14.35 -23.13 -9.13
CA SER A 378 13.37 -22.28 -8.41
C SER A 378 13.70 -20.80 -8.47
N GLY A 379 14.98 -20.42 -8.52
CA GLY A 379 15.42 -19.02 -8.63
C GLY A 379 14.74 -18.24 -9.76
N GLY A 380 14.44 -18.90 -10.89
CA GLY A 380 13.74 -18.28 -12.02
C GLY A 380 12.21 -18.29 -11.92
N PHE A 381 11.69 -18.79 -10.80
CA PHE A 381 10.27 -18.99 -10.49
C PHE A 381 9.89 -18.50 -9.10
N ASP A 382 10.78 -17.84 -8.35
CA ASP A 382 10.43 -17.27 -7.04
C ASP A 382 9.60 -15.96 -7.18
N GLN A 383 9.42 -15.48 -8.41
CA GLN A 383 8.57 -14.37 -8.80
C GLN A 383 7.75 -14.71 -10.05
N LEU A 384 6.50 -14.23 -10.09
CA LEU A 384 5.63 -14.31 -11.27
C LEU A 384 6.19 -13.58 -12.50
N GLY A 385 6.86 -12.45 -12.27
CA GLY A 385 7.54 -11.66 -13.28
C GLY A 385 6.63 -10.92 -14.27
N PHE A 386 7.17 -10.70 -15.47
CA PHE A 386 6.66 -9.83 -16.53
C PHE A 386 6.47 -8.39 -16.07
N GLY A 387 7.35 -7.90 -15.18
CA GLY A 387 7.18 -6.61 -14.54
C GLY A 387 7.18 -5.43 -15.51
N THR A 388 7.90 -5.54 -16.63
CA THR A 388 7.87 -4.52 -17.68
C THR A 388 6.48 -4.41 -18.33
N LEU A 389 5.77 -5.52 -18.49
CA LEU A 389 4.38 -5.51 -18.94
C LEU A 389 3.45 -5.01 -17.83
N THR A 390 3.61 -5.55 -16.62
CA THR A 390 2.59 -5.42 -15.58
C THR A 390 2.70 -4.15 -14.75
N PHE A 391 3.91 -3.65 -14.47
CA PHE A 391 4.14 -2.54 -13.54
C PHE A 391 4.65 -1.26 -14.19
N THR A 392 5.14 -1.31 -15.43
CA THR A 392 5.57 -0.09 -16.13
C THR A 392 4.43 0.93 -16.15
N ARG A 393 4.78 2.15 -15.77
CA ARG A 393 3.96 3.35 -15.82
C ARG A 393 4.62 4.38 -16.73
N ASP A 394 3.80 5.20 -17.37
CA ASP A 394 4.34 6.39 -18.03
C ASP A 394 5.09 7.23 -17.00
N PRO A 395 6.26 7.80 -17.34
CA PRO A 395 6.97 8.69 -16.44
C PRO A 395 6.06 9.81 -15.97
N LEU A 396 6.17 10.18 -14.69
CA LEU A 396 5.55 11.41 -14.23
C LEU A 396 6.12 12.57 -15.04
N PRO A 397 5.28 13.48 -15.56
CA PRO A 397 5.78 14.63 -16.30
C PRO A 397 6.74 15.43 -15.41
N ALA A 398 8.03 15.42 -15.73
CA ALA A 398 9.14 16.10 -15.04
C ALA A 398 8.84 16.58 -13.59
N GLY A 399 8.76 15.65 -12.64
CA GLY A 399 8.74 15.95 -11.19
C GLY A 399 7.41 16.47 -10.62
N GLY A 400 6.31 16.44 -11.37
CA GLY A 400 4.98 16.81 -10.90
C GLY A 400 4.01 15.65 -10.66
N PRO A 401 2.83 15.93 -10.08
CA PRO A 401 1.79 14.93 -9.83
C PRO A 401 1.24 14.35 -11.14
N ALA A 402 0.62 13.17 -11.05
CA ALA A 402 -0.19 12.63 -12.14
C ALA A 402 -1.40 13.55 -12.43
N ASN A 403 -2.01 13.39 -13.60
CA ASN A 403 -3.27 14.07 -13.90
C ASN A 403 -4.40 13.48 -13.04
N GLY A 404 -5.27 14.34 -12.51
CA GLY A 404 -6.42 13.89 -11.74
C GLY A 404 -7.00 14.95 -10.83
N THR A 405 -8.01 14.56 -10.04
CA THR A 405 -8.66 15.43 -9.06
C THR A 405 -8.08 15.20 -7.67
N TYR A 406 -7.68 16.28 -7.01
CA TYR A 406 -6.99 16.25 -5.72
C TYR A 406 -7.64 17.19 -4.70
N LYS A 407 -7.51 16.85 -3.43
CA LYS A 407 -7.46 17.86 -2.35
C LYS A 407 -6.01 18.20 -2.09
N ILE A 408 -5.71 19.49 -1.91
CA ILE A 408 -4.33 19.99 -1.78
C ILE A 408 -4.16 20.56 -0.36
N PHE A 409 -3.26 19.99 0.44
CA PHE A 409 -3.10 20.28 1.86
C PHE A 409 -1.79 20.98 2.18
N ALA A 410 -1.81 22.06 2.96
CA ALA A 410 -0.60 22.72 3.42
C ALA A 410 0.12 21.86 4.50
N ARG A 411 1.43 21.66 4.36
CA ARG A 411 2.22 20.77 5.23
C ARG A 411 2.24 21.21 6.70
N HIS A 412 2.22 22.52 6.98
CA HIS A 412 2.32 23.03 8.35
C HIS A 412 1.03 22.91 9.14
N SER A 413 -0.13 23.09 8.48
CA SER A 413 -1.44 23.14 9.14
C SER A 413 -2.30 21.90 8.90
N GLY A 414 -2.00 21.11 7.88
CA GLY A 414 -2.86 20.00 7.43
C GLY A 414 -4.20 20.47 6.86
N LYS A 415 -4.36 21.76 6.55
CA LYS A 415 -5.60 22.35 6.02
C LYS A 415 -5.61 22.39 4.50
N ALA A 416 -6.80 22.30 3.92
CA ALA A 416 -7.00 22.21 2.47
C ALA A 416 -6.99 23.60 1.82
N MET A 417 -6.48 23.68 0.59
CA MET A 417 -6.67 24.81 -0.32
C MET A 417 -8.15 24.91 -0.70
N ASP A 418 -8.77 26.03 -0.35
CA ASP A 418 -10.21 26.25 -0.31
C ASP A 418 -10.58 27.50 -1.11
N VAL A 419 -11.53 27.35 -2.03
CA VAL A 419 -12.19 28.50 -2.66
C VAL A 419 -13.20 29.07 -1.68
N ALA A 420 -12.98 30.32 -1.25
CA ALA A 420 -13.75 30.93 -0.18
C ALA A 420 -15.26 30.86 -0.44
N ASN A 421 -15.99 30.32 0.54
CA ASN A 421 -17.46 30.21 0.54
C ASN A 421 -18.04 29.47 -0.68
N ASN A 422 -17.28 28.54 -1.27
CA ASN A 422 -17.65 27.86 -2.52
C ASN A 422 -18.04 28.84 -3.65
N GLY A 423 -17.41 30.02 -3.66
CA GLY A 423 -17.67 31.05 -4.65
C GLY A 423 -17.22 30.60 -6.04
N THR A 424 -17.93 31.10 -7.06
CA THR A 424 -17.66 30.77 -8.46
C THR A 424 -17.34 32.01 -9.31
N ALA A 425 -17.33 33.20 -8.72
CA ALA A 425 -17.00 34.44 -9.45
C ALA A 425 -15.50 34.58 -9.69
N ASN A 426 -15.12 35.28 -10.77
CA ASN A 426 -13.73 35.71 -10.97
C ASN A 426 -13.28 36.57 -9.79
N GLY A 427 -12.06 36.34 -9.32
CA GLY A 427 -11.48 37.04 -8.17
C GLY A 427 -11.92 36.49 -6.80
N THR A 428 -12.68 35.39 -6.77
CA THR A 428 -12.98 34.72 -5.48
C THR A 428 -11.68 34.27 -4.85
N ASN A 429 -11.50 34.61 -3.57
CA ASN A 429 -10.27 34.36 -2.85
C ASN A 429 -10.00 32.86 -2.64
N VAL A 430 -8.73 32.46 -2.67
CA VAL A 430 -8.28 31.14 -2.25
C VAL A 430 -7.58 31.24 -0.90
N ARG A 431 -8.01 30.42 0.04
CA ARG A 431 -7.56 30.41 1.44
C ARG A 431 -7.28 28.99 1.89
N GLN A 432 -6.72 28.79 3.06
CA GLN A 432 -6.77 27.47 3.69
C GLN A 432 -8.04 27.31 4.54
N TRP A 433 -8.58 26.10 4.62
CA TRP A 433 -9.70 25.78 5.49
C TRP A 433 -9.64 24.33 5.96
N THR A 434 -10.28 24.02 7.09
CA THR A 434 -10.46 22.64 7.56
C THR A 434 -11.11 21.81 6.45
N SER A 435 -10.53 20.63 6.16
CA SER A 435 -11.05 19.81 5.07
C SER A 435 -12.51 19.45 5.31
N ASN A 436 -13.32 19.73 4.31
CA ASN A 436 -14.67 19.23 4.17
C ASN A 436 -14.83 18.72 2.72
N ASP A 437 -15.86 17.95 2.44
CA ASP A 437 -15.98 17.28 1.13
C ASP A 437 -16.66 18.14 0.07
N CYS A 438 -16.66 19.47 0.25
CA CYS A 438 -17.15 20.37 -0.78
C CYS A 438 -16.34 20.26 -2.07
N ALA A 439 -16.98 20.60 -3.19
CA ALA A 439 -16.31 20.81 -4.46
C ALA A 439 -15.34 22.02 -4.44
N CYS A 440 -15.48 22.92 -3.46
CA CYS A 440 -14.61 24.09 -3.24
C CYS A 440 -13.18 23.77 -2.81
N GLN A 441 -12.91 22.53 -2.39
CA GLN A 441 -11.58 22.04 -1.98
C GLN A 441 -11.03 20.97 -2.93
N GLN A 442 -11.73 20.71 -4.03
CA GLN A 442 -11.33 19.75 -5.04
C GLN A 442 -10.77 20.50 -6.24
N TRP A 443 -9.60 20.05 -6.69
CA TRP A 443 -8.82 20.70 -7.73
C TRP A 443 -8.45 19.66 -8.79
N GLU A 444 -8.86 19.90 -10.02
CA GLU A 444 -8.38 19.16 -11.18
C GLU A 444 -6.99 19.67 -11.54
N VAL A 445 -5.99 18.80 -11.42
CA VAL A 445 -4.60 19.09 -11.75
C VAL A 445 -4.28 18.37 -13.06
N THR A 446 -4.01 19.15 -14.11
CA THR A 446 -3.82 18.63 -15.47
C THR A 446 -2.52 19.14 -16.03
N ASN A 447 -1.63 18.22 -16.41
CA ASN A 447 -0.40 18.53 -17.12
C ASN A 447 -0.72 19.04 -18.53
N THR A 448 -0.10 20.17 -18.89
CA THR A 448 -0.28 20.87 -20.17
C THR A 448 0.95 20.77 -21.08
N GLY A 449 1.92 19.91 -20.74
CA GLY A 449 3.22 19.79 -21.40
C GLY A 449 4.35 20.52 -20.65
N ASN A 450 5.61 20.17 -20.94
CA ASN A 450 6.81 20.82 -20.40
C ASN A 450 6.88 20.91 -18.86
N GLY A 451 6.26 19.97 -18.14
CA GLY A 451 6.20 19.99 -16.67
C GLY A 451 5.29 21.08 -16.08
N GLN A 452 4.48 21.74 -16.91
CA GLN A 452 3.53 22.77 -16.49
C GLN A 452 2.13 22.21 -16.34
N TYR A 453 1.38 22.76 -15.40
CA TYR A 453 0.07 22.29 -14.99
C TYR A 453 -0.94 23.43 -14.93
N THR A 454 -2.19 23.12 -15.25
CA THR A 454 -3.35 23.87 -14.80
C THR A 454 -3.88 23.27 -13.50
N ILE A 455 -4.36 24.12 -12.60
CA ILE A 455 -5.05 23.73 -11.37
C ILE A 455 -6.43 24.37 -11.43
N VAL A 456 -7.49 23.57 -11.61
CA VAL A 456 -8.85 24.05 -11.86
C VAL A 456 -9.75 23.67 -10.69
N GLY A 457 -10.43 24.65 -10.08
CA GLY A 457 -11.35 24.37 -8.99
C GLY A 457 -12.60 23.64 -9.48
N VAL A 458 -12.84 22.41 -9.03
CA VAL A 458 -13.95 21.55 -9.51
C VAL A 458 -15.31 22.23 -9.34
N GLY A 459 -15.52 22.92 -8.21
CA GLY A 459 -16.79 23.63 -7.96
C GLY A 459 -17.07 24.82 -8.89
N SER A 460 -16.04 25.42 -9.48
CA SER A 460 -16.16 26.67 -10.27
C SER A 460 -15.81 26.53 -11.75
N GLY A 461 -15.06 25.49 -12.13
CA GLY A 461 -14.46 25.34 -13.46
C GLY A 461 -13.42 26.41 -13.79
N LYS A 462 -12.91 27.15 -12.80
CA LYS A 462 -11.95 28.26 -12.98
C LYS A 462 -10.55 27.90 -12.51
N ASN A 463 -9.55 28.54 -13.11
CA ASN A 463 -8.14 28.28 -12.82
C ASN A 463 -7.74 28.96 -11.51
N LEU A 464 -6.83 28.32 -10.78
CA LEU A 464 -5.98 28.97 -9.80
C LEU A 464 -5.16 30.06 -10.50
N ASP A 465 -5.17 31.27 -9.95
CA ASP A 465 -4.69 32.49 -10.61
C ASP A 465 -3.92 33.36 -9.62
N VAL A 466 -2.73 33.83 -10.01
CA VAL A 466 -2.03 34.90 -9.29
C VAL A 466 -2.57 36.24 -9.74
N ASN A 467 -3.17 36.97 -8.80
CA ASN A 467 -3.90 38.21 -9.10
C ASN A 467 -3.01 39.26 -9.79
N GLY A 468 -3.54 39.86 -10.85
CA GLY A 468 -2.90 40.93 -11.59
C GLY A 468 -1.60 40.53 -12.30
N VAL A 469 -1.34 39.22 -12.50
CA VAL A 469 -0.08 38.70 -13.07
C VAL A 469 1.13 39.19 -12.26
N SER A 470 0.92 39.53 -10.98
CA SER A 470 1.95 40.17 -10.15
C SER A 470 3.10 39.20 -9.90
N THR A 471 4.32 39.72 -9.86
CA THR A 471 5.53 39.01 -9.45
C THR A 471 6.00 39.43 -8.06
N ALA A 472 5.21 40.23 -7.33
CA ALA A 472 5.54 40.67 -5.98
C ALA A 472 5.23 39.59 -4.92
N ASP A 473 5.98 39.61 -3.83
CA ASP A 473 5.65 38.86 -2.61
C ASP A 473 4.34 39.38 -2.03
N GLY A 474 3.49 38.46 -1.56
CA GLY A 474 2.17 38.78 -1.01
C GLY A 474 1.07 38.95 -2.07
N ALA A 475 1.36 38.76 -3.36
CA ALA A 475 0.32 38.79 -4.37
C ALA A 475 -0.68 37.64 -4.14
N ASN A 476 -1.97 37.98 -4.19
CA ASN A 476 -3.04 37.09 -3.81
C ASN A 476 -3.22 35.91 -4.79
N ILE A 477 -3.59 34.73 -4.27
CA ILE A 477 -4.10 33.63 -5.08
C ILE A 477 -5.63 33.66 -5.09
N GLN A 478 -6.21 33.63 -6.28
CA GLN A 478 -7.66 33.68 -6.51
C GLN A 478 -8.06 32.61 -7.53
N ILE A 479 -9.36 32.49 -7.80
CA ILE A 479 -9.84 31.80 -9.01
C ILE A 479 -10.21 32.80 -10.09
N TRP A 480 -9.90 32.47 -11.35
CA TRP A 480 -10.23 33.30 -12.50
C TRP A 480 -10.54 32.43 -13.72
N GLN A 481 -11.39 32.92 -14.63
CA GLN A 481 -11.65 32.25 -15.90
C GLN A 481 -10.34 31.94 -16.64
N SER A 482 -10.30 30.83 -17.37
CA SER A 482 -9.09 30.44 -18.09
C SER A 482 -8.71 31.50 -19.12
N THR A 483 -7.52 32.07 -19.01
CA THR A 483 -6.96 33.04 -19.96
C THR A 483 -5.83 32.44 -20.81
N GLY A 484 -5.30 31.29 -20.40
CA GLY A 484 -4.10 30.68 -20.98
C GLY A 484 -2.78 31.35 -20.57
N ALA A 485 -2.82 32.39 -19.73
CA ALA A 485 -1.63 33.13 -19.31
C ALA A 485 -0.80 32.37 -18.26
N ASN A 486 0.49 32.71 -18.17
CA ASN A 486 1.47 32.02 -17.30
C ASN A 486 1.21 32.19 -15.79
N ASN A 487 0.40 33.18 -15.37
CA ASN A 487 -0.04 33.31 -13.97
C ASN A 487 -1.13 32.30 -13.58
N GLN A 488 -1.59 31.48 -14.53
CA GLN A 488 -2.50 30.35 -14.36
C GLN A 488 -1.83 29.02 -14.78
N ARG A 489 -0.50 29.00 -14.82
CA ARG A 489 0.31 27.82 -15.11
C ARG A 489 1.26 27.61 -13.94
N PHE A 490 1.40 26.36 -13.52
CA PHE A 490 2.19 26.00 -12.34
C PHE A 490 3.14 24.87 -12.64
N THR A 491 4.31 24.87 -12.01
CA THR A 491 5.16 23.68 -11.92
C THR A 491 5.08 23.10 -10.51
N PHE A 492 5.25 21.79 -10.42
CA PHE A 492 5.37 21.10 -9.15
C PHE A 492 6.81 20.61 -8.98
N THR A 493 7.37 20.80 -7.79
CA THR A 493 8.72 20.31 -7.47
C THR A 493 8.65 19.57 -6.14
N ALA A 494 8.99 18.28 -6.13
CA ALA A 494 8.98 17.48 -4.92
C ALA A 494 9.91 18.06 -3.85
N THR A 495 9.41 18.18 -2.61
CA THR A 495 10.18 18.65 -1.43
C THR A 495 10.46 17.52 -0.43
N GLY A 496 10.16 16.28 -0.81
CA GLY A 496 10.33 15.07 0.01
C GLY A 496 9.13 14.76 0.91
N GLY A 497 8.97 13.48 1.29
CA GLY A 497 7.89 13.03 2.19
C GLY A 497 6.47 13.14 1.61
N GLY A 498 6.32 13.10 0.28
CA GLY A 498 5.02 13.22 -0.41
C GLY A 498 4.52 14.66 -0.60
N TYR A 499 5.36 15.67 -0.34
CA TYR A 499 5.02 17.08 -0.51
C TYR A 499 5.66 17.69 -1.76
N TYR A 500 5.02 18.74 -2.26
CA TYR A 500 5.45 19.51 -3.42
C TYR A 500 5.48 21.00 -3.09
N ARG A 501 6.46 21.70 -3.67
CA ARG A 501 6.38 23.12 -3.91
C ARG A 501 5.55 23.34 -5.17
N ILE A 502 4.55 24.23 -5.10
CA ILE A 502 3.76 24.67 -6.25
C ILE A 502 4.27 26.05 -6.67
N THR A 503 4.65 26.21 -7.94
CA THR A 503 5.37 27.41 -8.43
C THR A 503 4.62 28.01 -9.62
N PRO A 504 4.07 29.24 -9.52
CA PRO A 504 3.51 29.93 -10.68
C PRO A 504 4.61 30.19 -11.73
N VAL A 505 4.35 29.85 -12.99
CA VAL A 505 5.34 29.88 -14.08
C VAL A 505 5.82 31.31 -14.35
N HIS A 506 4.95 32.32 -14.27
CA HIS A 506 5.32 33.71 -14.59
C HIS A 506 6.23 34.36 -13.55
N SER A 507 6.11 33.99 -12.27
CA SER A 507 6.84 34.64 -11.17
C SER A 507 7.98 33.80 -10.61
N GLY A 508 7.94 32.48 -10.77
CA GLY A 508 8.92 31.56 -10.16
C GLY A 508 8.88 31.53 -8.63
N LYS A 509 7.85 32.11 -7.99
CA LYS A 509 7.64 32.13 -6.54
C LYS A 509 6.95 30.84 -6.06
N ALA A 510 6.64 30.72 -4.77
CA ALA A 510 5.91 29.58 -4.23
C ALA A 510 4.49 29.98 -3.83
N VAL A 511 3.52 29.09 -4.05
CA VAL A 511 2.20 29.17 -3.40
C VAL A 511 2.41 28.97 -1.90
N ASP A 512 1.95 29.93 -1.10
CA ASP A 512 2.33 30.16 0.28
C ASP A 512 1.09 30.45 1.13
N VAL A 513 0.95 29.79 2.29
CA VAL A 513 -0.01 30.23 3.31
C VAL A 513 0.61 31.39 4.08
N ASN A 514 -0.03 32.56 4.02
CA ASN A 514 0.51 33.81 4.54
C ASN A 514 0.94 33.67 6.00
N ALA A 515 2.20 34.05 6.27
CA ALA A 515 2.84 33.99 7.58
C ALA A 515 2.78 32.62 8.28
N GLY A 516 2.52 31.53 7.53
CA GLY A 516 2.32 30.20 8.12
C GLY A 516 1.11 30.11 9.06
N GLY A 517 0.07 30.91 8.81
CA GLY A 517 -1.14 30.92 9.64
C GLY A 517 -1.75 29.53 9.84
N MET A 518 -2.28 29.26 11.02
CA MET A 518 -2.88 27.95 11.38
C MET A 518 -4.42 27.96 11.36
N ALA A 519 -5.03 29.14 11.31
CA ALA A 519 -6.48 29.30 11.38
C ALA A 519 -7.16 29.03 10.03
N ASP A 520 -8.43 28.63 10.10
CA ASP A 520 -9.32 28.63 8.95
C ASP A 520 -9.46 30.05 8.41
N GLY A 521 -9.36 30.18 7.08
CA GLY A 521 -9.42 31.44 6.39
C GLY A 521 -8.07 32.16 6.27
N ALA A 522 -6.96 31.59 6.76
CA ALA A 522 -5.64 32.16 6.48
C ALA A 522 -5.39 32.20 4.96
N ASN A 523 -4.90 33.34 4.48
CA ASN A 523 -4.83 33.63 3.06
C ASN A 523 -3.77 32.78 2.35
N ILE A 524 -4.05 32.40 1.09
CA ILE A 524 -3.05 31.82 0.20
C ILE A 524 -2.58 32.90 -0.76
N GLN A 525 -1.26 33.09 -0.84
CA GLN A 525 -0.59 34.09 -1.65
C GLN A 525 0.58 33.44 -2.40
N GLN A 526 1.30 34.21 -3.21
CA GLN A 526 2.65 33.83 -3.60
C GLN A 526 3.69 34.52 -2.73
N TRP A 527 4.80 33.83 -2.47
CA TRP A 527 5.95 34.39 -1.75
C TRP A 527 7.26 33.78 -2.25
N THR A 528 8.37 34.48 -2.05
CA THR A 528 9.72 33.99 -2.31
C THR A 528 9.94 32.66 -1.60
N TYR A 529 10.33 31.62 -2.35
CA TYR A 529 10.51 30.30 -1.77
C TYR A 529 11.66 30.31 -0.76
N ASN A 530 11.38 29.91 0.48
CA ASN A 530 12.34 29.88 1.59
C ASN A 530 12.38 28.51 2.28
N SER A 531 11.80 27.48 1.63
CA SER A 531 11.65 26.12 2.17
C SER A 531 10.77 25.99 3.41
N GLY A 532 10.01 27.03 3.77
CA GLY A 532 9.01 26.98 4.83
C GLY A 532 7.96 25.90 4.59
N LYS A 533 7.49 25.25 5.67
CA LYS A 533 6.46 24.19 5.56
C LYS A 533 5.12 24.75 5.04
N ASN A 534 4.85 26.03 5.23
CA ASN A 534 3.69 26.73 4.68
C ASN A 534 3.74 26.95 3.15
N GLN A 535 4.85 26.57 2.50
CA GLN A 535 5.04 26.59 1.03
C GLN A 535 5.08 25.18 0.42
N GLN A 536 4.74 24.16 1.21
CA GLN A 536 4.81 22.76 0.82
C GLN A 536 3.43 22.13 0.92
N TRP A 537 3.05 21.41 -0.13
CA TRP A 537 1.68 20.99 -0.36
C TRP A 537 1.62 19.49 -0.62
N GLN A 538 0.75 18.79 0.09
CA GLN A 538 0.42 17.38 -0.17
C GLN A 538 -0.79 17.31 -1.10
N LEU A 539 -0.70 16.49 -2.15
CA LEU A 539 -1.82 16.24 -3.05
C LEU A 539 -2.41 14.86 -2.71
N VAL A 540 -3.69 14.85 -2.33
CA VAL A 540 -4.43 13.61 -1.99
C VAL A 540 -5.50 13.38 -3.06
N PRO A 541 -5.42 12.29 -3.85
CA PRO A 541 -6.42 11.99 -4.88
C PRO A 541 -7.84 11.86 -4.31
N VAL A 542 -8.84 12.48 -4.94
CA VAL A 542 -10.25 12.39 -4.50
C VAL A 542 -10.79 10.95 -4.64
N ALA A 543 -10.31 10.16 -5.61
CA ALA A 543 -10.63 8.74 -5.72
C ALA A 543 -10.17 7.91 -4.50
N ALA A 544 -9.10 8.34 -3.81
CA ALA A 544 -8.65 7.77 -2.54
C ALA A 544 -9.36 8.39 -1.32
N ALA A 545 -9.91 9.60 -1.45
CA ALA A 545 -10.66 10.28 -0.39
C ALA A 545 -12.06 9.69 -0.18
N ALA A 546 -12.73 9.22 -1.25
CA ALA A 546 -14.00 8.50 -1.13
C ALA A 546 -13.89 7.22 -0.26
N ALA A 547 -12.72 6.56 -0.28
CA ALA A 547 -12.41 5.43 0.60
C ALA A 547 -12.09 5.85 2.05
N ARG A 548 -11.75 7.13 2.30
CA ARG A 548 -11.45 7.67 3.63
C ARG A 548 -12.66 8.27 4.36
N MET A 549 -13.77 8.54 3.66
CA MET A 549 -14.91 9.28 4.23
C MET A 549 -15.85 8.48 5.15
N ALA A 550 -15.53 7.24 5.50
CA ALA A 550 -16.31 6.48 6.49
C ALA A 550 -15.91 6.75 7.95
N MET A 551 -14.98 7.65 8.26
CA MET A 551 -14.58 7.93 9.65
C MET A 551 -14.41 9.42 9.94
N PRO A 552 -14.97 9.95 11.05
CA PRO A 552 -14.76 11.33 11.45
C PRO A 552 -13.34 11.49 12.00
N VAL A 553 -12.70 12.56 11.55
CA VAL A 553 -11.38 13.00 12.00
C VAL A 553 -11.48 13.49 13.45
N ALA A 554 -10.80 12.82 14.36
CA ALA A 554 -10.43 13.38 15.66
C ALA A 554 -8.91 13.55 15.66
N ASP A 555 -8.45 14.70 16.16
CA ASP A 555 -7.04 15.10 16.21
C ASP A 555 -6.13 13.97 16.71
N VAL A 556 -5.19 13.57 15.86
CA VAL A 556 -4.20 12.53 16.16
C VAL A 556 -2.94 13.21 16.69
N VAL A 557 -2.75 13.13 18.01
CA VAL A 557 -1.42 13.06 18.59
C VAL A 557 -1.08 11.58 18.71
N GLU A 558 0.06 11.16 18.14
CA GLU A 558 0.53 9.77 18.15
C GLU A 558 0.67 9.22 19.57
N GLY A 559 0.31 7.93 19.77
CA GLY A 559 0.85 7.12 20.87
C GLY A 559 -0.14 6.37 21.77
N LEU A 560 -1.43 6.73 21.82
CA LEU A 560 -2.40 6.01 22.67
C LEU A 560 -2.96 4.77 21.95
N THR A 561 -2.37 3.61 22.23
CA THR A 561 -2.87 2.31 21.73
C THR A 561 -3.86 1.71 22.70
N VAL A 562 -5.04 1.32 22.21
CA VAL A 562 -6.06 0.58 22.98
C VAL A 562 -6.42 -0.70 22.23
N TYR A 563 -6.39 -1.85 22.91
CA TYR A 563 -6.67 -3.14 22.29
C TYR A 563 -7.21 -4.18 23.30
N PRO A 564 -8.07 -5.11 22.90
CA PRO A 564 -8.76 -5.14 21.60
C PRO A 564 -9.74 -3.96 21.48
N ASN A 565 -10.09 -3.58 20.25
CA ASN A 565 -11.14 -2.59 19.96
C ASN A 565 -11.77 -2.98 18.61
N PRO A 566 -12.97 -3.61 18.59
CA PRO A 566 -13.96 -3.68 19.66
C PRO A 566 -13.57 -4.53 20.89
N VAL A 567 -14.13 -4.18 22.04
CA VAL A 567 -13.84 -4.72 23.37
C VAL A 567 -14.92 -5.71 23.78
N VAL A 568 -14.56 -6.94 24.14
CA VAL A 568 -15.55 -7.92 24.63
C VAL A 568 -15.69 -7.83 26.16
N ASN A 569 -14.60 -8.16 26.86
CA ASN A 569 -14.58 -8.25 28.33
C ASN A 569 -13.59 -7.26 28.97
N SER A 570 -12.48 -6.95 28.32
CA SER A 570 -11.50 -6.00 28.85
C SER A 570 -10.74 -5.30 27.73
N VAL A 571 -10.28 -4.08 28.01
CA VAL A 571 -9.47 -3.29 27.09
C VAL A 571 -8.15 -2.94 27.74
N THR A 572 -7.08 -3.25 27.03
CA THR A 572 -5.71 -2.84 27.37
C THR A 572 -5.45 -1.47 26.80
N VAL A 573 -4.87 -0.60 27.63
CA VAL A 573 -4.47 0.76 27.30
C VAL A 573 -2.95 0.85 27.44
N MET A 574 -2.26 1.20 26.35
CA MET A 574 -0.84 1.51 26.37
C MET A 574 -0.66 3.00 26.60
N ILE A 575 -0.04 3.36 27.72
CA ILE A 575 0.18 4.75 28.12
C ILE A 575 1.40 5.27 27.35
N PRO A 576 1.23 6.32 26.51
CA PRO A 576 2.30 6.80 25.61
C PRO A 576 3.44 7.53 26.31
N PHE A 577 3.27 7.89 27.58
CA PHE A 577 4.23 8.74 28.28
C PHE A 577 5.41 7.93 28.82
N SER A 578 6.63 8.42 28.57
CA SER A 578 7.86 7.68 28.90
C SER A 578 8.29 7.79 30.38
N LYS A 579 7.73 8.73 31.15
CA LYS A 579 7.97 8.95 32.60
C LYS A 579 6.76 9.59 33.30
N GLY A 580 6.51 9.26 34.57
CA GLY A 580 5.47 9.87 35.43
C GLY A 580 4.24 8.98 35.68
N THR A 581 3.29 9.46 36.50
CA THR A 581 1.97 8.82 36.69
C THR A 581 0.94 9.47 35.76
N ALA A 582 0.04 8.66 35.19
CA ALA A 582 -1.01 9.12 34.29
C ALA A 582 -2.39 8.79 34.85
N ASP A 583 -3.34 9.73 34.71
CA ASP A 583 -4.75 9.51 34.97
C ASP A 583 -5.39 8.85 33.75
N VAL A 584 -6.00 7.69 33.97
CA VAL A 584 -6.75 6.90 32.98
C VAL A 584 -8.23 7.05 33.27
N THR A 585 -9.02 7.45 32.29
CA THR A 585 -10.48 7.61 32.44
C THR A 585 -11.22 6.94 31.29
N LEU A 586 -12.31 6.24 31.60
CA LEU A 586 -13.31 5.80 30.63
C LEU A 586 -14.55 6.68 30.80
N SER A 587 -15.08 7.20 29.70
CA SER A 587 -16.33 7.96 29.69
C SER A 587 -17.25 7.48 28.57
N ASP A 588 -18.56 7.60 28.77
CA ASP A 588 -19.53 7.39 27.69
C ASP A 588 -19.59 8.60 26.74
N VAL A 589 -20.41 8.50 25.69
CA VAL A 589 -20.56 9.56 24.68
C VAL A 589 -21.12 10.89 25.21
N THR A 590 -21.72 10.89 26.40
CA THR A 590 -22.22 12.10 27.05
C THR A 590 -21.14 12.77 27.91
N GLY A 591 -19.96 12.15 28.02
CA GLY A 591 -18.86 12.59 28.88
C GLY A 591 -18.97 12.11 30.32
N LYS A 592 -19.97 11.27 30.66
CA LYS A 592 -20.09 10.68 32.00
C LYS A 592 -18.97 9.68 32.21
N VAL A 593 -18.16 9.90 33.24
CA VAL A 593 -17.04 9.03 33.58
C VAL A 593 -17.56 7.75 34.24
N LEU A 594 -17.19 6.61 33.69
CA LEU A 594 -17.56 5.26 34.16
C LEU A 594 -16.42 4.57 34.90
N TYR A 595 -15.17 4.94 34.59
CA TYR A 595 -13.98 4.40 35.22
C TYR A 595 -12.90 5.48 35.35
N ARG A 596 -12.16 5.46 36.45
CA ARG A 596 -10.96 6.29 36.63
C ARG A 596 -9.91 5.53 37.43
N ALA A 597 -8.65 5.59 36.99
CA ALA A 597 -7.50 5.08 37.71
C ALA A 597 -6.29 6.01 37.52
N ARG A 598 -5.28 5.83 38.38
CA ARG A 598 -3.98 6.47 38.23
C ARG A 598 -2.94 5.38 38.06
N GLU A 599 -2.17 5.43 36.98
CA GLU A 599 -1.27 4.36 36.56
C GLU A 599 0.16 4.88 36.38
N ALA A 600 1.13 4.13 36.90
CA ALA A 600 2.56 4.42 36.75
C ALA A 600 3.23 3.53 35.69
N SER A 601 2.57 2.42 35.32
CA SER A 601 3.04 1.45 34.34
C SER A 601 2.70 1.90 32.91
N ARG A 602 3.42 1.38 31.91
CA ARG A 602 3.11 1.64 30.48
C ARG A 602 1.86 0.95 29.96
N LYS A 603 1.24 0.08 30.77
CA LYS A 603 0.09 -0.74 30.40
C LYS A 603 -0.92 -0.70 31.54
N HIS A 604 -2.18 -0.48 31.19
CA HIS A 604 -3.32 -0.54 32.11
C HIS A 604 -4.44 -1.38 31.49
N VAL A 605 -5.19 -2.13 32.29
CA VAL A 605 -6.31 -2.95 31.78
C VAL A 605 -7.59 -2.51 32.47
N ILE A 606 -8.60 -2.16 31.67
CA ILE A 606 -9.93 -1.80 32.15
C ILE A 606 -10.85 -3.00 31.91
N ASP A 607 -11.46 -3.50 32.98
CA ASP A 607 -12.55 -4.48 32.88
C ASP A 607 -13.81 -3.79 32.36
N MET A 608 -14.35 -4.33 31.28
CA MET A 608 -15.50 -3.82 30.56
C MET A 608 -16.69 -4.77 30.68
N SER A 609 -16.57 -5.92 31.36
CA SER A 609 -17.59 -6.97 31.44
C SER A 609 -18.98 -6.46 31.86
N GLY A 610 -19.04 -5.45 32.74
CA GLY A 610 -20.27 -4.81 33.22
C GLY A 610 -20.73 -3.53 32.48
N VAL A 611 -20.01 -3.07 31.44
CA VAL A 611 -20.28 -1.79 30.76
C VAL A 611 -21.18 -2.00 29.54
N ALA A 612 -22.40 -1.47 29.44
CA ALA A 612 -23.31 -1.79 28.32
C ALA A 612 -22.66 -1.65 26.91
N PRO A 613 -23.09 -2.42 25.88
CA PRO A 613 -22.57 -2.25 24.51
C PRO A 613 -22.75 -0.80 24.03
N GLY A 614 -21.73 -0.22 23.42
CA GLY A 614 -21.73 1.20 23.09
C GLY A 614 -20.37 1.79 22.77
N THR A 615 -20.37 3.08 22.43
CA THR A 615 -19.14 3.85 22.22
C THR A 615 -18.70 4.49 23.53
N TYR A 616 -17.42 4.36 23.84
CA TYR A 616 -16.79 4.99 24.98
C TYR A 616 -15.48 5.67 24.57
N PHE A 617 -14.99 6.54 25.44
CA PHE A 617 -13.75 7.28 25.25
C PHE A 617 -12.81 6.99 26.41
N ILE A 618 -11.66 6.43 26.09
CA ILE A 618 -10.55 6.30 27.03
C ILE A 618 -9.67 7.53 26.89
N THR A 619 -9.46 8.25 27.99
CA THR A 619 -8.61 9.43 28.04
C THR A 619 -7.47 9.21 29.02
N ILE A 620 -6.25 9.49 28.57
CA ILE A 620 -5.03 9.45 29.39
C ILE A 620 -4.49 10.87 29.53
N SER A 621 -4.17 11.30 30.75
CA SER A 621 -3.51 12.58 30.99
C SER A 621 -2.43 12.48 32.05
N ASN A 622 -1.35 13.23 31.92
CA ASN A 622 -0.29 13.36 32.94
C ASN A 622 -0.27 14.75 33.60
N GLY A 623 -1.32 15.56 33.39
CA GLY A 623 -1.43 16.94 33.87
C GLY A 623 -0.85 18.00 32.92
N VAL A 624 -0.09 17.60 31.90
CA VAL A 624 0.46 18.49 30.86
C VAL A 624 -0.08 18.11 29.49
N GLU A 625 -0.14 16.82 29.21
CA GLU A 625 -0.62 16.24 27.96
C GLU A 625 -1.91 15.45 28.21
N LYS A 626 -2.78 15.40 27.20
CA LYS A 626 -4.04 14.67 27.24
C LYS A 626 -4.30 14.03 25.89
N VAL A 627 -4.53 12.72 25.88
CA VAL A 627 -4.83 11.95 24.66
C VAL A 627 -6.11 11.15 24.90
N THR A 628 -7.00 11.14 23.90
CA THR A 628 -8.28 10.42 23.97
C THR A 628 -8.41 9.46 22.81
N ARG A 629 -8.89 8.24 23.07
CA ARG A 629 -9.14 7.21 22.08
C ARG A 629 -10.55 6.66 22.22
N LYS A 630 -11.24 6.55 21.09
CA LYS A 630 -12.55 5.89 21.00
C LYS A 630 -12.36 4.37 21.17
N VAL A 631 -13.18 3.77 22.01
CA VAL A 631 -13.33 2.31 22.13
C VAL A 631 -14.80 1.92 21.94
N VAL A 632 -15.03 0.78 21.31
CA VAL A 632 -16.36 0.21 21.10
C VAL A 632 -16.45 -1.04 21.95
N ARG A 633 -17.48 -1.16 22.80
CA ARG A 633 -17.81 -2.42 23.48
C ARG A 633 -19.01 -3.08 22.80
#